data_AF-A0A848ZTM5-F1
#
_entry.id   AF-A0A848ZTM5-F1
#
_cell.length_a   1.000
_cell.length_b   1.000
_cell.length_c   1.000
_cell.angle_alpha   90.00
_cell.angle_beta   90.00
_cell.angle_gamma   90.00
#
_symmetry.space_group_name_H-M   'P 1'
#
loop_
_entity.id
_entity.type
_entity.pdbx_description
1 polymer ?
#
loop_
_entity_poly.entity_id
_entity_poly.type
_entity_poly.pdbx_seq_one_letter_code
_entity_poly.pdbx_strand_id
1 'polypeptide(L)'
;LIVLGRASGSFKGDVTEVQIEGIPADDTFGLYGPGDALNDDDNSGELQYISIRHGGALIGEGNEINGLTLGSVGRGTLIDNIEVVANVDDGIEFFGGTVEATNLFVWAQGDDALDIDQAYSGTIDNAVVVSGEASDHAFEIDGPEGSLEGSFTLQNVTIFGSATAADGEYADYRSNAMGTTKNIYAVGFQAGKDVELDANDVAQNYLDGKLKFEAWQVVGFDHSIFAEKVKKDDNDNEVESTIILNPTFTERAADWTTQVEAGAQTVGADLSAFAWTYANAKASLGF
;
A
#
# COMPACT_ATOMS: atom_id res chain seq x y z
N LEU A 1 2.04 -14.67 5.91
CA LEU A 1 3.00 -14.75 7.06
C LEU A 1 2.67 -13.58 7.95
N ILE A 2 2.51 -13.77 9.26
CA ILE A 2 2.03 -12.71 10.15
C ILE A 2 3.09 -12.40 11.20
N VAL A 3 3.43 -11.12 11.36
CA VAL A 3 4.30 -10.61 12.42
C VAL A 3 3.52 -9.58 13.22
N LEU A 4 3.40 -9.81 14.52
CA LEU A 4 2.69 -8.92 15.44
C LEU A 4 3.69 -8.27 16.40
N GLY A 5 3.56 -6.97 16.57
CA GLY A 5 4.41 -6.16 17.45
C GLY A 5 3.61 -5.30 18.41
N ARG A 6 4.31 -4.36 19.06
CA ARG A 6 3.79 -3.49 20.12
C ARG A 6 3.94 -1.99 19.83
N ALA A 7 4.21 -1.64 18.59
CA ALA A 7 4.28 -0.25 18.16
C ALA A 7 2.88 0.37 18.11
N SER A 8 2.83 1.69 17.96
CA SER A 8 1.60 2.44 17.84
C SER A 8 0.79 2.04 16.61
N GLY A 9 -0.53 2.05 16.72
CA GLY A 9 -1.50 1.86 15.66
C GLY A 9 -2.79 2.59 16.02
N SER A 10 -3.57 2.97 15.01
CA SER A 10 -4.82 3.72 15.20
C SER A 10 -6.02 2.80 15.02
N PHE A 11 -6.64 2.44 16.14
CA PHE A 11 -7.71 1.45 16.17
C PHE A 11 -9.06 2.07 16.51
N LYS A 12 -10.12 1.54 15.92
CA LYS A 12 -11.50 1.97 16.18
C LYS A 12 -11.82 2.02 17.68
N GLY A 13 -12.31 3.17 18.12
CA GLY A 13 -12.71 3.40 19.51
C GLY A 13 -11.54 3.62 20.48
N ASP A 14 -10.34 3.90 19.96
CA ASP A 14 -9.12 4.15 20.73
C ASP A 14 -8.77 2.99 21.68
N VAL A 15 -9.07 1.76 21.25
CA VAL A 15 -8.60 0.55 21.94
C VAL A 15 -7.09 0.43 21.79
N THR A 16 -6.45 -0.32 22.69
CA THR A 16 -4.98 -0.49 22.68
C THR A 16 -4.52 -1.71 21.90
N GLU A 17 -5.42 -2.64 21.63
CA GLU A 17 -5.16 -3.88 20.90
C GLU A 17 -6.41 -4.28 20.12
N VAL A 18 -6.20 -4.87 18.95
CA VAL A 18 -7.25 -5.47 18.13
C VAL A 18 -6.78 -6.84 17.61
N GLN A 19 -7.74 -7.63 17.14
CA GLN A 19 -7.47 -8.92 16.54
C GLN A 19 -6.99 -8.70 15.10
N ILE A 20 -5.85 -9.28 14.73
CA ILE A 20 -5.41 -9.30 13.33
C ILE A 20 -6.40 -10.10 12.51
N GLU A 21 -6.71 -9.61 11.33
CA GLU A 21 -7.58 -10.31 10.40
C GLU A 21 -7.04 -11.70 10.01
N GLY A 22 -7.94 -12.52 9.45
CA GLY A 22 -7.69 -13.93 9.19
C GLY A 22 -7.68 -14.82 10.44
N ILE A 23 -7.29 -14.33 11.62
CA ILE A 23 -7.18 -15.15 12.84
C ILE A 23 -8.47 -15.07 13.68
N PRO A 24 -9.07 -16.22 14.08
CA PRO A 24 -10.28 -16.24 14.90
C PRO A 24 -10.19 -15.36 16.15
N ALA A 25 -11.25 -14.62 16.45
CA ALA A 25 -11.29 -13.66 17.57
C ALA A 25 -11.16 -14.30 18.97
N ASP A 26 -11.31 -15.61 19.09
CA ASP A 26 -11.07 -16.35 20.33
C ASP A 26 -9.62 -16.89 20.44
N ASP A 27 -8.81 -16.75 19.39
CA ASP A 27 -7.38 -17.05 19.42
C ASP A 27 -6.57 -15.80 19.78
N THR A 28 -6.15 -15.76 21.04
CA THR A 28 -5.36 -14.67 21.61
C THR A 28 -3.98 -14.49 20.97
N PHE A 29 -3.49 -15.44 20.16
CA PHE A 29 -2.23 -15.29 19.43
C PHE A 29 -2.33 -14.33 18.24
N GLY A 30 -3.54 -13.93 17.83
CA GLY A 30 -3.74 -12.91 16.79
C GLY A 30 -3.92 -11.49 17.34
N LEU A 31 -3.83 -11.28 18.65
CA LEU A 31 -3.96 -9.94 19.23
C LEU A 31 -2.68 -9.13 18.99
N TYR A 32 -2.81 -7.91 18.46
CA TYR A 32 -1.69 -7.00 18.23
C TYR A 32 -2.02 -5.57 18.65
N GLY A 33 -0.98 -4.75 18.76
CA GLY A 33 -1.05 -3.38 19.27
C GLY A 33 -0.21 -3.19 20.52
N PRO A 34 -0.06 -1.95 21.01
CA PRO A 34 0.77 -1.64 22.16
C PRO A 34 0.32 -2.30 23.47
N GLY A 35 -0.99 -2.60 23.60
CA GLY A 35 -1.58 -3.08 24.83
C GLY A 35 -1.31 -2.11 25.98
N ASP A 36 -0.77 -2.63 27.08
CA ASP A 36 -0.40 -1.84 28.26
C ASP A 36 1.00 -1.21 28.20
N ALA A 37 1.80 -1.54 27.17
CA ALA A 37 3.17 -1.03 27.03
C ALA A 37 3.52 -0.77 25.58
N LEU A 38 3.11 0.41 25.11
CA LEU A 38 3.53 0.99 23.85
C LEU A 38 5.05 0.98 23.70
N ASN A 39 5.52 0.43 22.59
CA ASN A 39 6.93 0.44 22.22
C ASN A 39 7.09 0.55 20.70
N ASP A 40 7.23 1.77 20.18
CA ASP A 40 7.53 1.96 18.77
C ASP A 40 8.90 1.40 18.36
N ASP A 41 9.82 1.23 19.31
CA ASP A 41 11.12 0.60 19.09
C ASP A 41 11.09 -0.91 19.35
N ASP A 42 9.90 -1.53 19.36
CA ASP A 42 9.77 -2.97 19.47
C ASP A 42 10.58 -3.70 18.38
N ASN A 43 11.14 -4.84 18.75
CA ASN A 43 11.89 -5.71 17.85
C ASN A 43 11.20 -7.06 17.82
N SER A 44 10.42 -7.27 16.77
CA SER A 44 9.68 -8.51 16.50
C SER A 44 10.53 -9.54 15.72
N GLY A 45 11.81 -9.26 15.48
CA GLY A 45 12.78 -10.15 14.85
C GLY A 45 13.43 -9.59 13.58
N GLU A 46 13.93 -10.51 12.75
CA GLU A 46 14.61 -10.21 11.49
C GLU A 46 14.06 -11.12 10.38
N LEU A 47 13.47 -10.52 9.35
CA LEU A 47 13.04 -11.19 8.13
C LEU A 47 13.89 -10.66 6.98
N GLN A 48 14.76 -11.53 6.44
CA GLN A 48 15.64 -11.18 5.33
C GLN A 48 15.73 -12.28 4.28
N TYR A 49 15.62 -11.92 3.00
CA TYR A 49 15.66 -12.86 1.87
C TYR A 49 14.60 -13.96 1.99
N ILE A 50 13.34 -13.55 2.15
CA ILE A 50 12.21 -14.47 2.30
C ILE A 50 11.33 -14.39 1.06
N SER A 51 10.97 -15.56 0.53
CA SER A 51 10.00 -15.68 -0.55
C SER A 51 8.74 -16.38 -0.05
N ILE A 52 7.62 -15.67 -0.05
CA ILE A 52 6.29 -16.12 0.35
C ILE A 52 5.48 -16.31 -0.92
N ARG A 53 4.87 -17.47 -1.12
CA ARG A 53 4.19 -17.79 -2.38
C ARG A 53 2.91 -18.55 -2.18
N HIS A 54 1.92 -18.25 -3.01
CA HIS A 54 0.65 -18.97 -3.04
C HIS A 54 -0.01 -19.01 -1.65
N GLY A 55 0.06 -17.87 -0.94
CA GLY A 55 -0.64 -17.64 0.33
C GLY A 55 -2.11 -17.24 0.09
N GLY A 56 -2.76 -16.64 1.09
CA GLY A 56 -4.19 -16.26 0.98
C GLY A 56 -5.15 -17.43 0.98
N ALA A 57 -4.82 -18.51 1.69
CA ALA A 57 -5.79 -19.58 1.89
C ALA A 57 -6.97 -19.05 2.72
N LEU A 58 -8.19 -19.20 2.20
CA LEU A 58 -9.43 -18.91 2.91
C LEU A 58 -9.54 -19.82 4.14
N ILE A 59 -9.37 -19.23 5.33
CA ILE A 59 -9.39 -19.95 6.62
C ILE A 59 -10.71 -19.75 7.39
N GLY A 60 -11.59 -18.89 6.87
CA GLY A 60 -12.98 -18.69 7.29
C GLY A 60 -13.75 -17.90 6.22
N GLU A 61 -15.06 -17.75 6.37
CA GLU A 61 -15.85 -16.91 5.46
C GLU A 61 -15.42 -15.44 5.62
N GLY A 62 -14.78 -14.87 4.59
CA GLY A 62 -14.20 -13.51 4.62
C GLY A 62 -12.97 -13.37 5.53
N ASN A 63 -12.23 -14.47 5.72
CA ASN A 63 -10.98 -14.51 6.49
C ASN A 63 -9.89 -15.12 5.61
N GLU A 64 -9.35 -14.31 4.72
CA GLU A 64 -8.15 -14.56 3.96
C GLU A 64 -6.91 -14.08 4.76
N ILE A 65 -5.70 -14.35 4.28
CA ILE A 65 -4.45 -13.90 4.93
C ILE A 65 -3.52 -13.37 3.85
N ASN A 66 -2.91 -12.22 4.11
CA ASN A 66 -1.99 -11.57 3.19
C ASN A 66 -0.68 -12.35 3.03
N GLY A 67 0.09 -12.00 1.99
CA GLY A 67 1.41 -12.56 1.77
C GLY A 67 2.29 -12.32 3.00
N LEU A 68 2.50 -11.05 3.35
CA LEU A 68 3.11 -10.64 4.62
C LEU A 68 2.21 -9.61 5.31
N THR A 69 1.73 -9.97 6.50
CA THR A 69 0.96 -9.09 7.38
C THR A 69 1.84 -8.58 8.51
N LEU A 70 1.87 -7.27 8.73
CA LEU A 70 2.67 -6.61 9.76
C LEU A 70 1.76 -5.79 10.67
N GLY A 71 1.37 -6.37 11.81
CA GLY A 71 0.52 -5.72 12.80
C GLY A 71 1.32 -5.00 13.88
N SER A 72 1.30 -3.67 13.91
CA SER A 72 1.97 -2.83 14.92
C SER A 72 3.44 -3.19 15.13
N VAL A 73 4.16 -3.51 14.06
CA VAL A 73 5.58 -3.89 14.13
C VAL A 73 6.43 -2.65 14.37
N GLY A 74 7.39 -2.73 15.31
CA GLY A 74 8.25 -1.61 15.69
C GLY A 74 9.50 -1.45 14.83
N ARG A 75 10.08 -0.24 14.84
CA ARG A 75 11.27 0.14 14.07
C ARG A 75 12.56 -0.57 14.49
N GLY A 76 12.53 -1.32 15.60
CA GLY A 76 13.61 -2.20 16.00
C GLY A 76 13.66 -3.51 15.19
N THR A 77 12.63 -3.81 14.40
CA THR A 77 12.49 -5.01 13.57
C THR A 77 13.13 -4.81 12.20
N LEU A 78 13.84 -5.82 11.69
CA LEU A 78 14.38 -5.80 10.33
C LEU A 78 13.41 -6.49 9.37
N ILE A 79 12.87 -5.75 8.40
CA ILE A 79 12.12 -6.28 7.26
C ILE A 79 12.85 -5.85 5.98
N ASP A 80 13.58 -6.77 5.35
CA ASP A 80 14.39 -6.44 4.18
C ASP A 80 14.41 -7.59 3.17
N ASN A 81 14.41 -7.30 1.86
CA ASN A 81 14.47 -8.32 0.81
C ASN A 81 13.37 -9.38 0.97
N ILE A 82 12.11 -8.96 0.77
CA ILE A 82 10.94 -9.83 0.82
C ILE A 82 10.35 -9.96 -0.59
N GLU A 83 10.03 -11.19 -0.99
CA GLU A 83 9.31 -11.52 -2.23
C GLU A 83 7.97 -12.15 -1.87
N VAL A 84 6.87 -11.60 -2.37
CA VAL A 84 5.53 -12.18 -2.32
C VAL A 84 5.07 -12.50 -3.74
N VAL A 85 4.61 -13.73 -3.98
CA VAL A 85 4.15 -14.17 -5.31
C VAL A 85 2.79 -14.87 -5.23
N ALA A 86 1.85 -14.43 -6.05
CA ALA A 86 0.57 -15.10 -6.25
C ALA A 86 -0.18 -15.36 -4.94
N ASN A 87 -0.20 -14.37 -4.05
CA ASN A 87 -1.11 -14.39 -2.90
C ASN A 87 -2.54 -14.25 -3.41
N VAL A 88 -3.51 -14.95 -2.80
CA VAL A 88 -4.93 -14.81 -3.20
C VAL A 88 -5.49 -13.45 -2.77
N ASP A 89 -4.94 -12.93 -1.69
CA ASP A 89 -5.30 -11.65 -1.07
C ASP A 89 -4.15 -10.66 -1.33
N ASP A 90 -3.94 -9.71 -0.42
CA ASP A 90 -2.87 -8.73 -0.54
C ASP A 90 -1.46 -9.31 -0.63
N GLY A 91 -0.58 -8.55 -1.25
CA GLY A 91 0.85 -8.80 -1.25
C GLY A 91 1.45 -8.63 0.14
N ILE A 92 1.51 -7.39 0.61
CA ILE A 92 2.04 -7.02 1.92
C ILE A 92 1.13 -5.96 2.52
N GLU A 93 0.67 -6.18 3.73
CA GLU A 93 -0.21 -5.27 4.44
C GLU A 93 0.37 -4.83 5.78
N PHE A 94 0.27 -3.53 6.05
CA PHE A 94 0.79 -2.86 7.24
C PHE A 94 -0.35 -2.33 8.10
N PHE A 95 -0.67 -3.01 9.20
CA PHE A 95 -1.66 -2.57 10.18
C PHE A 95 -1.01 -1.76 11.30
N GLY A 96 -0.93 -0.43 11.12
CA GLY A 96 -0.21 0.42 12.04
C GLY A 96 1.27 0.07 12.15
N GLY A 97 1.94 0.58 13.17
CA GLY A 97 3.34 0.32 13.47
C GLY A 97 4.29 1.39 12.91
N THR A 98 5.58 1.17 13.17
CA THR A 98 6.67 2.10 12.78
C THR A 98 7.84 1.39 12.13
N VAL A 99 7.69 0.11 11.79
CA VAL A 99 8.73 -0.69 11.13
C VAL A 99 9.17 -0.02 9.85
N GLU A 100 10.48 0.03 9.62
CA GLU A 100 11.04 0.45 8.34
C GLU A 100 11.25 -0.80 7.49
N ALA A 101 10.72 -0.83 6.27
CA ALA A 101 10.82 -1.96 5.36
C ALA A 101 11.56 -1.57 4.08
N THR A 102 12.45 -2.43 3.59
CA THR A 102 13.24 -2.14 2.38
C THR A 102 13.28 -3.33 1.42
N ASN A 103 13.37 -3.06 0.11
CA ASN A 103 13.49 -4.10 -0.92
C ASN A 103 12.30 -5.09 -0.89
N LEU A 104 11.09 -4.56 -1.10
CA LEU A 104 9.87 -5.36 -1.14
C LEU A 104 9.47 -5.65 -2.59
N PHE A 105 9.21 -6.91 -2.91
CA PHE A 105 8.78 -7.34 -4.24
C PHE A 105 7.45 -8.08 -4.15
N VAL A 106 6.45 -7.62 -4.88
CA VAL A 106 5.12 -8.26 -4.97
C VAL A 106 4.81 -8.57 -6.42
N TRP A 107 4.40 -9.80 -6.70
CA TRP A 107 4.01 -10.21 -8.05
C TRP A 107 2.71 -11.02 -8.06
N ALA A 108 1.74 -10.53 -8.82
CA ALA A 108 0.49 -11.21 -9.13
C ALA A 108 -0.33 -11.63 -7.90
N GLN A 109 -0.38 -10.78 -6.89
CA GLN A 109 -1.38 -10.84 -5.82
C GLN A 109 -2.81 -10.80 -6.37
N GLY A 110 -3.79 -11.21 -5.56
CA GLY A 110 -5.18 -11.30 -5.96
C GLY A 110 -6.06 -10.15 -5.49
N ASP A 111 -5.57 -9.31 -4.59
CA ASP A 111 -6.20 -8.05 -4.18
C ASP A 111 -5.20 -6.89 -4.29
N ASP A 112 -4.72 -6.26 -3.21
CA ASP A 112 -3.83 -5.10 -3.26
C ASP A 112 -2.35 -5.45 -3.03
N ALA A 113 -1.43 -4.80 -3.76
CA ALA A 113 -0.04 -5.22 -3.70
C ALA A 113 0.68 -4.73 -2.44
N LEU A 114 0.56 -3.45 -2.11
CA LEU A 114 1.01 -2.87 -0.85
C LEU A 114 -0.18 -2.16 -0.22
N ASP A 115 -0.69 -2.72 0.87
CA ASP A 115 -1.78 -2.13 1.64
C ASP A 115 -1.24 -1.52 2.95
N ILE A 116 -1.71 -0.32 3.27
CA ILE A 116 -1.33 0.44 4.45
C ILE A 116 -2.58 0.85 5.19
N ASP A 117 -2.60 0.50 6.46
CA ASP A 117 -3.79 0.64 7.26
C ASP A 117 -3.48 1.16 8.67
N GLN A 118 -4.52 1.63 9.37
CA GLN A 118 -4.47 1.94 10.80
C GLN A 118 -3.30 2.84 11.25
N ALA A 119 -3.02 3.87 10.44
CA ALA A 119 -2.03 4.92 10.71
C ALA A 119 -0.57 4.42 10.82
N TYR A 120 -0.18 3.42 10.02
CA TYR A 120 1.24 3.06 9.88
C TYR A 120 2.11 4.29 9.62
N SER A 121 3.23 4.36 10.35
CA SER A 121 4.09 5.55 10.45
C SER A 121 5.57 5.24 10.21
N GLY A 122 5.86 4.15 9.49
CA GLY A 122 7.21 3.82 9.04
C GLY A 122 7.46 4.21 7.59
N THR A 123 8.65 3.87 7.09
CA THR A 123 9.03 4.00 5.68
C THR A 123 9.05 2.64 4.99
N ILE A 124 8.47 2.59 3.80
CA ILE A 124 8.70 1.55 2.81
C ILE A 124 9.59 2.15 1.72
N ASP A 125 10.81 1.62 1.60
CA ASP A 125 11.81 2.11 0.63
C ASP A 125 12.21 1.01 -0.36
N ASN A 126 12.34 1.36 -1.63
CA ASN A 126 12.69 0.46 -2.72
C ASN A 126 11.72 -0.73 -2.83
N ALA A 127 10.59 -0.53 -3.50
CA ALA A 127 9.61 -1.59 -3.72
C ALA A 127 9.30 -1.81 -5.21
N VAL A 128 8.91 -3.02 -5.58
CA VAL A 128 8.48 -3.37 -6.92
C VAL A 128 7.16 -4.13 -6.86
N VAL A 129 6.18 -3.65 -7.61
CA VAL A 129 4.91 -4.34 -7.83
C VAL A 129 4.82 -4.76 -9.29
N VAL A 130 4.44 -6.02 -9.52
CA VAL A 130 4.10 -6.52 -10.85
C VAL A 130 2.70 -7.10 -10.81
N SER A 131 1.71 -6.42 -11.40
CA SER A 131 0.33 -6.89 -11.41
C SER A 131 0.16 -8.15 -12.27
N GLY A 132 -0.70 -9.05 -11.81
CA GLY A 132 -1.19 -10.24 -12.49
C GLY A 132 -2.51 -10.00 -13.23
N GLU A 133 -3.29 -11.06 -13.46
CA GLU A 133 -4.64 -10.95 -14.03
C GLU A 133 -5.70 -10.63 -12.97
N ALA A 134 -5.51 -11.14 -11.75
CA ALA A 134 -6.45 -10.98 -10.64
C ALA A 134 -6.16 -9.76 -9.76
N SER A 135 -5.01 -9.11 -9.95
CA SER A 135 -4.59 -7.95 -9.15
C SER A 135 -5.59 -6.81 -9.18
N ASP A 136 -5.79 -6.21 -8.03
CA ASP A 136 -6.43 -4.90 -7.88
C ASP A 136 -5.36 -3.80 -7.82
N HIS A 137 -5.25 -2.99 -6.77
CA HIS A 137 -4.38 -1.82 -6.75
C HIS A 137 -2.91 -2.19 -6.55
N ALA A 138 -2.02 -1.36 -7.12
CA ALA A 138 -0.62 -1.43 -6.72
C ALA A 138 -0.42 -0.90 -5.29
N PHE A 139 -1.19 0.11 -4.88
CA PHE A 139 -1.23 0.64 -3.51
C PHE A 139 -2.69 0.79 -3.05
N GLU A 140 -3.04 0.24 -1.90
CA GLU A 140 -4.23 0.66 -1.15
C GLU A 140 -3.74 1.36 0.12
N ILE A 141 -4.32 2.51 0.43
CA ILE A 141 -3.87 3.36 1.53
C ILE A 141 -5.07 3.83 2.33
N ASP A 142 -5.25 3.22 3.49
CA ASP A 142 -6.20 3.61 4.51
C ASP A 142 -5.58 4.53 5.58
N GLY A 143 -6.45 5.33 6.18
CA GLY A 143 -6.08 6.26 7.24
C GLY A 143 -6.26 5.69 8.66
N PRO A 144 -6.19 6.57 9.67
CA PRO A 144 -6.52 6.24 11.05
C PRO A 144 -7.96 5.73 11.25
N GLU A 145 -8.14 4.61 11.95
CA GLU A 145 -9.48 4.20 12.45
C GLU A 145 -9.84 4.80 13.81
N GLY A 146 -8.83 5.25 14.56
CA GLY A 146 -8.93 5.90 15.86
C GLY A 146 -8.48 7.36 15.82
N SER A 147 -8.20 7.92 16.99
CA SER A 147 -7.75 9.31 17.13
C SER A 147 -6.25 9.54 16.87
N LEU A 148 -5.46 8.47 16.85
CA LEU A 148 -4.03 8.56 16.55
C LEU A 148 -3.83 8.81 15.06
N GLU A 149 -3.20 9.93 14.71
CA GLU A 149 -2.73 10.16 13.35
C GLU A 149 -1.36 9.53 13.13
N GLY A 150 -1.12 9.08 11.90
CA GLY A 150 0.13 8.50 11.45
C GLY A 150 0.58 9.12 10.13
N SER A 151 1.80 8.83 9.71
CA SER A 151 2.27 9.34 8.42
C SER A 151 3.31 8.39 7.86
N PHE A 152 2.88 7.52 6.95
CA PHE A 152 3.79 6.64 6.23
C PHE A 152 4.64 7.44 5.23
N THR A 153 5.79 6.88 4.87
CA THR A 153 6.52 7.28 3.67
C THR A 153 6.71 6.06 2.77
N LEU A 154 6.20 6.11 1.54
CA LEU A 154 6.43 5.11 0.52
C LEU A 154 7.29 5.74 -0.58
N GLN A 155 8.51 5.25 -0.77
CA GLN A 155 9.46 5.88 -1.67
C GLN A 155 10.25 4.92 -2.55
N ASN A 156 10.66 5.42 -3.72
CA ASN A 156 11.47 4.70 -4.71
C ASN A 156 10.79 3.41 -5.15
N VAL A 157 9.56 3.51 -5.68
CA VAL A 157 8.74 2.34 -6.03
C VAL A 157 8.54 2.27 -7.53
N THR A 158 8.65 1.06 -8.09
CA THR A 158 8.24 0.81 -9.47
C THR A 158 7.03 -0.10 -9.53
N ILE A 159 5.97 0.36 -10.16
CA ILE A 159 4.72 -0.38 -10.34
C ILE A 159 4.51 -0.72 -11.81
N PHE A 160 4.41 -2.01 -12.09
CA PHE A 160 4.14 -2.57 -13.41
C PHE A 160 2.70 -3.06 -13.45
N GLY A 161 1.83 -2.31 -14.13
CA GLY A 161 0.47 -2.73 -14.41
C GLY A 161 0.41 -3.91 -15.38
N SER A 162 -0.79 -4.42 -15.58
CA SER A 162 -1.04 -5.59 -16.43
C SER A 162 -2.11 -5.31 -17.48
N ALA A 163 -1.86 -5.75 -18.72
CA ALA A 163 -2.83 -5.68 -19.80
C ALA A 163 -4.01 -6.65 -19.64
N THR A 164 -3.98 -7.52 -18.62
CA THR A 164 -5.05 -8.48 -18.32
C THR A 164 -5.67 -8.27 -16.94
N ALA A 165 -5.16 -7.36 -16.12
CA ALA A 165 -5.83 -6.96 -14.87
C ALA A 165 -7.03 -6.08 -15.22
N ALA A 166 -8.25 -6.64 -15.18
CA ALA A 166 -9.45 -5.85 -15.48
C ALA A 166 -9.66 -4.74 -14.45
N ASP A 167 -9.40 -5.07 -13.18
CA ASP A 167 -9.61 -4.20 -12.04
C ASP A 167 -8.32 -3.47 -11.63
N GLY A 168 -7.14 -3.97 -11.99
CA GLY A 168 -5.89 -3.41 -11.48
C GLY A 168 -5.56 -1.95 -11.79
N GLU A 169 -5.57 -1.13 -10.73
CA GLU A 169 -5.39 0.33 -10.69
C GLU A 169 -4.05 0.75 -10.08
N TYR A 170 -3.69 2.03 -10.22
CA TYR A 170 -2.40 2.52 -9.75
C TYR A 170 -2.39 2.61 -8.22
N ALA A 171 -3.39 3.27 -7.65
CA ALA A 171 -3.53 3.41 -6.21
C ALA A 171 -4.93 3.90 -5.79
N ASP A 172 -5.44 3.37 -4.70
CA ASP A 172 -6.57 3.91 -3.96
C ASP A 172 -6.09 4.54 -2.63
N TYR A 173 -6.54 5.75 -2.35
CA TYR A 173 -6.34 6.44 -1.08
C TYR A 173 -7.71 6.69 -0.46
N ARG A 174 -8.00 5.99 0.62
CA ARG A 174 -9.33 5.95 1.21
C ARG A 174 -9.29 6.15 2.74
N SER A 175 -10.45 6.22 3.37
CA SER A 175 -10.62 6.29 4.85
C SER A 175 -9.71 7.27 5.60
N ASN A 176 -9.62 8.54 5.19
CA ASN A 176 -8.70 9.54 5.77
C ASN A 176 -7.20 9.23 5.56
N ALA A 177 -6.83 8.63 4.44
CA ALA A 177 -5.44 8.40 4.06
C ALA A 177 -4.55 9.64 4.32
N MET A 178 -3.36 9.38 4.87
CA MET A 178 -2.35 10.40 5.18
C MET A 178 -0.95 9.80 5.13
N GLY A 179 0.02 10.56 4.64
CA GLY A 179 1.36 10.07 4.34
C GLY A 179 1.93 10.67 3.07
N THR A 180 3.01 10.07 2.57
CA THR A 180 3.71 10.56 1.37
C THR A 180 4.07 9.41 0.44
N THR A 181 3.68 9.53 -0.83
CA THR A 181 4.26 8.72 -1.92
C THR A 181 5.24 9.52 -2.74
N LYS A 182 6.44 8.98 -2.94
CA LYS A 182 7.57 9.71 -3.52
C LYS A 182 8.40 8.88 -4.48
N ASN A 183 8.86 9.50 -5.57
CA ASN A 183 9.77 8.85 -6.54
C ASN A 183 9.16 7.56 -7.10
N ILE A 184 7.92 7.64 -7.58
CA ILE A 184 7.17 6.49 -8.08
C ILE A 184 7.29 6.43 -9.60
N TYR A 185 7.64 5.26 -10.13
CA TYR A 185 7.62 4.99 -11.57
C TYR A 185 6.52 3.99 -11.90
N ALA A 186 5.61 4.36 -12.82
CA ALA A 186 4.47 3.54 -13.20
C ALA A 186 4.43 3.27 -14.71
N VAL A 187 4.21 2.02 -15.09
CA VAL A 187 4.18 1.59 -16.50
C VAL A 187 3.26 0.39 -16.69
N GLY A 188 2.65 0.25 -17.87
CA GLY A 188 1.93 -0.97 -18.26
C GLY A 188 0.45 -1.05 -17.85
N PHE A 189 -0.09 0.02 -17.27
CA PHE A 189 -1.51 0.12 -16.92
C PHE A 189 -2.40 0.36 -18.15
N GLN A 190 -3.66 -0.05 -18.02
CA GLN A 190 -4.67 0.13 -19.06
C GLN A 190 -5.26 1.55 -19.02
N ALA A 191 -5.89 1.97 -20.11
CA ALA A 191 -6.58 3.25 -20.15
C ALA A 191 -7.81 3.24 -19.23
N GLY A 192 -8.01 4.33 -18.49
CA GLY A 192 -9.11 4.47 -17.54
C GLY A 192 -8.77 4.07 -16.11
N LYS A 193 -7.55 3.56 -15.87
CA LYS A 193 -7.01 3.28 -14.54
C LYS A 193 -6.43 4.54 -13.93
N ASP A 194 -6.61 4.72 -12.62
CA ASP A 194 -6.33 5.97 -11.94
C ASP A 194 -5.56 5.79 -10.62
N VAL A 195 -5.16 6.95 -10.10
CA VAL A 195 -4.79 7.18 -8.70
C VAL A 195 -5.93 7.99 -8.11
N GLU A 196 -6.64 7.46 -7.13
CA GLU A 196 -7.84 8.12 -6.60
C GLU A 196 -7.69 8.64 -5.17
N LEU A 197 -8.36 9.76 -4.89
CA LEU A 197 -8.72 10.14 -3.53
C LEU A 197 -10.18 9.74 -3.32
N ASP A 198 -10.43 8.69 -2.55
CA ASP A 198 -11.78 8.22 -2.29
C ASP A 198 -12.40 9.00 -1.12
N ALA A 199 -13.45 9.75 -1.45
CA ALA A 199 -14.21 10.64 -0.58
C ALA A 199 -13.52 11.95 -0.11
N ASN A 200 -14.36 12.87 0.38
CA ASN A 200 -13.95 14.23 0.75
C ASN A 200 -13.01 14.30 1.96
N ASP A 201 -13.01 13.29 2.83
CA ASP A 201 -12.14 13.25 4.00
C ASP A 201 -10.67 13.02 3.58
N VAL A 202 -10.43 12.18 2.57
CA VAL A 202 -9.12 12.04 1.94
C VAL A 202 -8.73 13.30 1.17
N ALA A 203 -9.66 13.86 0.39
CA ALA A 203 -9.43 15.12 -0.33
C ALA A 203 -9.07 16.27 0.63
N GLN A 204 -9.68 16.30 1.82
CA GLN A 204 -9.36 17.27 2.86
C GLN A 204 -7.96 17.06 3.44
N ASN A 205 -7.55 15.80 3.68
CA ASN A 205 -6.18 15.51 4.11
C ASN A 205 -5.12 15.92 3.08
N TYR A 206 -5.43 15.78 1.78
CA TYR A 206 -4.58 16.33 0.72
C TYR A 206 -4.50 17.88 0.80
N LEU A 207 -5.65 18.56 0.94
CA LEU A 207 -5.69 20.03 1.06
C LEU A 207 -4.96 20.56 2.30
N ASP A 208 -4.99 19.81 3.40
CA ASP A 208 -4.31 20.13 4.65
C ASP A 208 -2.81 19.78 4.61
N GLY A 209 -2.35 19.12 3.53
CA GLY A 209 -0.97 18.70 3.36
C GLY A 209 -0.57 17.53 4.27
N LYS A 210 -1.53 16.73 4.71
CA LYS A 210 -1.30 15.46 5.42
C LYS A 210 -1.05 14.30 4.44
N LEU A 211 -1.70 14.33 3.29
CA LEU A 211 -1.43 13.42 2.17
C LEU A 211 -0.66 14.15 1.07
N LYS A 212 0.45 13.56 0.60
CA LYS A 212 1.37 14.19 -0.35
C LYS A 212 1.82 13.23 -1.45
N PHE A 213 2.03 13.80 -2.63
CA PHE A 213 2.55 13.13 -3.81
C PHE A 213 3.78 13.88 -4.31
N GLU A 214 4.87 13.16 -4.54
CA GLU A 214 6.13 13.74 -4.99
C GLU A 214 6.78 12.93 -6.11
N ALA A 215 7.13 13.57 -7.23
CA ALA A 215 7.96 13.00 -8.28
C ALA A 215 7.46 11.63 -8.82
N TRP A 216 6.23 11.63 -9.34
CA TRP A 216 5.67 10.51 -10.09
C TRP A 216 6.08 10.58 -11.57
N GLN A 217 6.48 9.46 -12.14
CA GLN A 217 6.72 9.31 -13.58
C GLN A 217 5.86 8.19 -14.15
N VAL A 218 5.08 8.51 -15.18
CA VAL A 218 4.07 7.59 -15.73
C VAL A 218 4.31 7.39 -17.21
N VAL A 219 4.23 6.14 -17.68
CA VAL A 219 4.31 5.81 -19.10
C VAL A 219 2.93 5.76 -19.74
N GLY A 220 2.77 6.38 -20.90
CA GLY A 220 1.56 6.28 -21.73
C GLY A 220 0.41 7.20 -21.31
N PHE A 221 0.41 7.68 -20.06
CA PHE A 221 -0.56 8.63 -19.53
C PHE A 221 0.14 9.81 -18.83
N ASP A 222 -0.58 10.91 -18.66
CA ASP A 222 -0.11 12.10 -17.94
C ASP A 222 -0.80 12.22 -16.58
N HIS A 223 -0.80 13.42 -16.00
CA HIS A 223 -1.43 13.72 -14.72
C HIS A 223 -2.97 13.50 -14.71
N SER A 224 -3.60 13.24 -15.86
CA SER A 224 -5.04 12.95 -15.94
C SER A 224 -5.47 11.68 -15.21
N ILE A 225 -4.53 10.80 -14.85
CA ILE A 225 -4.82 9.61 -14.04
C ILE A 225 -5.13 9.94 -12.58
N PHE A 226 -4.83 11.15 -12.09
CA PHE A 226 -5.10 11.51 -10.69
C PHE A 226 -6.53 12.06 -10.57
N ALA A 227 -7.39 11.37 -9.85
CA ALA A 227 -8.82 11.67 -9.75
C ALA A 227 -9.26 11.91 -8.30
N GLU A 228 -10.11 12.92 -8.10
CA GLU A 228 -10.87 13.07 -6.84
C GLU A 228 -12.20 12.35 -7.03
N LYS A 229 -12.48 11.38 -6.15
CA LYS A 229 -13.78 10.71 -6.08
C LYS A 229 -14.57 11.27 -4.90
N VAL A 230 -15.85 10.92 -4.86
CA VAL A 230 -16.77 11.33 -3.80
C VAL A 230 -17.49 10.11 -3.29
N LYS A 231 -17.84 10.14 -2.01
CA LYS A 231 -18.60 9.07 -1.39
C LYS A 231 -19.90 8.81 -2.14
N LYS A 232 -20.23 7.52 -2.28
CA LYS A 232 -21.50 7.06 -2.84
C LYS A 232 -22.33 6.27 -1.83
N ASP A 233 -23.64 6.21 -2.06
CA ASP A 233 -24.54 5.32 -1.33
C ASP A 233 -24.57 3.90 -1.94
N ASP A 234 -25.28 2.97 -1.30
CA ASP A 234 -25.45 1.58 -1.76
C ASP A 234 -26.06 1.45 -3.18
N ASN A 235 -26.58 2.54 -3.75
CA ASN A 235 -27.15 2.57 -5.10
C ASN A 235 -26.25 3.35 -6.08
N ASP A 236 -24.97 3.54 -5.74
CA ASP A 236 -23.97 4.23 -6.57
C ASP A 236 -24.27 5.73 -6.81
N ASN A 237 -25.11 6.35 -5.96
CA ASN A 237 -25.35 7.79 -6.05
C ASN A 237 -24.35 8.56 -5.21
N GLU A 238 -23.73 9.59 -5.78
CA GLU A 238 -22.89 10.54 -5.06
C GLU A 238 -23.69 11.21 -3.93
N VAL A 239 -23.19 11.10 -2.69
CA VAL A 239 -23.82 11.70 -1.50
C VAL A 239 -23.13 12.98 -1.04
N GLU A 240 -22.04 13.35 -1.71
CA GLU A 240 -21.29 14.57 -1.49
C GLU A 240 -20.77 15.14 -2.80
N SER A 241 -20.21 16.35 -2.75
CA SER A 241 -19.61 17.01 -3.91
C SER A 241 -18.11 17.18 -3.68
N THR A 242 -17.34 17.11 -4.75
CA THR A 242 -15.89 17.38 -4.75
C THR A 242 -15.57 18.71 -4.09
N ILE A 243 -14.48 18.76 -3.34
CA ILE A 243 -14.04 19.95 -2.60
C ILE A 243 -12.78 20.60 -3.20
N ILE A 244 -12.04 19.90 -4.07
CA ILE A 244 -10.87 20.45 -4.75
C ILE A 244 -11.28 21.09 -6.08
N LEU A 245 -11.64 22.38 -6.05
CA LEU A 245 -12.34 23.01 -7.18
C LEU A 245 -11.47 23.79 -8.18
N ASN A 246 -10.43 24.51 -7.75
CA ASN A 246 -9.61 25.33 -8.65
C ASN A 246 -8.23 25.69 -8.08
N PRO A 247 -7.13 25.17 -8.65
CA PRO A 247 -7.11 24.07 -9.61
C PRO A 247 -7.71 22.79 -9.00
N THR A 248 -8.29 21.92 -9.82
CA THR A 248 -8.79 20.59 -9.40
C THR A 248 -7.64 19.68 -8.96
N PHE A 249 -7.93 18.54 -8.32
CA PHE A 249 -6.88 17.58 -7.96
C PHE A 249 -6.09 17.12 -9.19
N THR A 250 -6.79 16.74 -10.25
CA THR A 250 -6.19 16.35 -11.54
C THR A 250 -5.31 17.44 -12.14
N GLU A 251 -5.72 18.71 -12.06
CA GLU A 251 -4.92 19.84 -12.56
C GLU A 251 -3.68 20.08 -11.69
N ARG A 252 -3.80 19.97 -10.36
CA ARG A 252 -2.67 20.07 -9.42
C ARG A 252 -1.66 18.96 -9.64
N ALA A 253 -2.10 17.77 -10.07
CA ALA A 253 -1.22 16.63 -10.27
C ALA A 253 -0.12 16.84 -11.30
N ALA A 254 -0.27 17.83 -12.18
CA ALA A 254 0.79 18.28 -13.08
C ALA A 254 2.06 18.78 -12.34
N ASP A 255 1.95 19.19 -11.07
CA ASP A 255 3.09 19.69 -10.29
C ASP A 255 4.02 18.58 -9.80
N TRP A 256 3.51 17.36 -9.63
CA TRP A 256 4.30 16.21 -9.15
C TRP A 256 4.41 15.06 -10.16
N THR A 257 3.64 15.08 -11.25
CA THR A 257 3.60 13.99 -12.24
C THR A 257 4.24 14.40 -13.56
N THR A 258 5.09 13.53 -14.11
CA THR A 258 5.68 13.71 -15.44
C THR A 258 5.39 12.47 -16.30
N GLN A 259 4.80 12.67 -17.47
CA GLN A 259 4.72 11.61 -18.47
C GLN A 259 6.12 11.34 -19.06
N VAL A 260 6.53 10.08 -19.11
CA VAL A 260 7.83 9.65 -19.65
C VAL A 260 7.65 8.50 -20.64
N GLU A 261 8.65 8.32 -21.52
CA GLU A 261 8.75 7.11 -22.33
C GLU A 261 9.21 5.93 -21.47
N ALA A 262 8.79 4.71 -21.83
CA ALA A 262 9.24 3.50 -21.14
C ALA A 262 10.78 3.40 -21.15
N GLY A 263 11.38 3.20 -19.98
CA GLY A 263 12.84 3.13 -19.82
C GLY A 263 13.54 4.50 -19.71
N ALA A 264 12.83 5.62 -19.79
CA ALA A 264 13.39 6.96 -19.64
C ALA A 264 13.24 7.53 -18.21
N GLN A 265 12.79 6.71 -17.27
CA GLN A 265 12.56 7.13 -15.89
C GLN A 265 13.84 7.54 -15.17
N THR A 266 13.70 8.48 -14.23
CA THR A 266 14.74 8.93 -13.30
C THR A 266 14.34 8.70 -11.84
N VAL A 267 13.16 8.14 -11.62
CA VAL A 267 12.61 7.73 -10.32
C VAL A 267 12.22 6.26 -10.38
N GLY A 268 11.71 5.72 -9.27
CA GLY A 268 11.35 4.32 -9.13
C GLY A 268 12.40 3.52 -8.35
N ALA A 269 12.20 2.21 -8.33
CA ALA A 269 13.03 1.28 -7.61
C ALA A 269 14.41 1.06 -8.25
N ASP A 270 15.41 0.79 -7.42
CA ASP A 270 16.64 0.13 -7.85
C ASP A 270 16.33 -1.37 -8.09
N LEU A 271 16.02 -1.69 -9.34
CA LEU A 271 15.65 -3.02 -9.77
C LEU A 271 16.78 -4.06 -9.52
N SER A 272 18.04 -3.63 -9.41
CA SER A 272 19.18 -4.53 -9.17
C SER A 272 19.15 -5.20 -7.79
N ALA A 273 18.46 -4.59 -6.81
CA ALA A 273 18.25 -5.17 -5.49
C ALA A 273 17.42 -6.46 -5.53
N PHE A 274 16.63 -6.67 -6.58
CA PHE A 274 15.71 -7.80 -6.71
C PHE A 274 16.28 -8.96 -7.53
N ALA A 275 17.57 -8.95 -7.85
CA ALA A 275 18.24 -10.00 -8.62
C ALA A 275 18.16 -11.39 -7.97
N TRP A 276 17.95 -11.46 -6.65
CA TRP A 276 17.82 -12.72 -5.90
C TRP A 276 16.44 -13.37 -6.03
N THR A 277 15.42 -12.60 -6.44
CA THR A 277 14.03 -13.05 -6.47
C THR A 277 13.83 -14.16 -7.49
N TYR A 278 12.94 -15.11 -7.16
CA TYR A 278 12.57 -16.15 -8.12
C TYR A 278 11.80 -15.60 -9.30
N ALA A 279 10.94 -14.61 -9.04
CA ALA A 279 10.16 -13.92 -10.04
C ALA A 279 11.06 -13.37 -11.15
N ASN A 280 12.13 -12.66 -10.79
CA ASN A 280 13.08 -12.16 -11.79
C ASN A 280 13.68 -13.31 -12.63
N ALA A 281 14.11 -14.39 -11.97
CA ALA A 281 14.69 -15.55 -12.65
C ALA A 281 13.69 -16.32 -13.54
N LYS A 282 12.39 -16.27 -13.24
CA LYS A 282 11.37 -17.14 -13.86
C LYS A 282 10.48 -16.43 -14.86
N ALA A 283 10.04 -15.23 -14.55
CA ALA A 283 9.33 -14.38 -15.48
C ALA A 283 10.28 -13.67 -16.46
N SER A 284 11.60 -13.84 -16.30
CA SER A 284 12.61 -13.16 -17.12
C SER A 284 12.40 -11.65 -17.14
N LEU A 285 12.08 -11.08 -15.96
CA LEU A 285 11.75 -9.65 -15.81
C LEU A 285 12.93 -8.77 -16.21
N GLY A 286 14.15 -9.29 -16.11
CA GLY A 286 15.34 -8.70 -16.73
C GLY A 286 15.95 -7.57 -15.92
N PHE A 287 15.71 -7.58 -14.60
CA PHE A 287 16.39 -6.73 -13.63
C PHE A 287 17.80 -7.26 -13.33
#